data_AF-A0A2E8L1I9-F1
#
_entry.id   AF-A0A2E8L1I9-F1
#
_cell.length_a   1.000
_cell.length_b   1.000
_cell.length_c   1.000
_cell.angle_alpha   90.00
_cell.angle_beta   90.00
_cell.angle_gamma   90.00
#
_symmetry.space_group_name_H-M   'P 1'
#
loop_
_entity.id
_entity.type
_entity.pdbx_description
1 polymer ?
#
loop_
_entity_poly.entity_id
_entity_poly.type
_entity_poly.pdbx_seq_one_letter_code
_entity_poly.pdbx_strand_id
1 'polypeptide(L)' 'MGRPRKEPTRIVSTRFPVRIWKLLKKVSKQEYRSLNRQILKLVEDFLVKEGHLKQEDRSTT' A
#
# COMPACT_ATOMS: atom_id res chain seq x y z
N MET A 1 -6.29 17.23 21.14
CA MET A 1 -6.63 16.26 20.09
C MET A 1 -5.49 15.23 20.00
N GLY A 2 -5.68 14.03 20.54
CA GLY A 2 -4.66 12.98 20.49
C GLY A 2 -4.51 12.42 19.07
N ARG A 3 -3.30 12.00 18.70
CA ARG A 3 -3.06 11.33 17.41
C ARG A 3 -3.96 10.08 17.33
N PRO A 4 -4.72 9.87 16.25
CA PRO A 4 -5.50 8.64 16.08
C PRO A 4 -4.58 7.43 16.20
N ARG A 5 -5.07 6.38 16.88
CA ARG A 5 -4.32 5.12 17.04
C ARG A 5 -4.03 4.55 15.65
N LYS A 6 -2.76 4.31 15.36
CA LYS A 6 -2.35 3.64 14.12
C LYS A 6 -2.56 2.15 14.27
N GLU A 7 -3.01 1.52 13.19
CA GLU A 7 -3.06 0.07 13.09
C GLU A 7 -1.65 -0.52 13.30
N PRO A 8 -1.50 -1.60 14.08
CA PRO A 8 -0.22 -2.27 14.24
C PRO A 8 0.28 -2.80 12.89
N THR A 9 1.57 -2.62 12.60
CA THR A 9 2.18 -3.07 11.33
C THR A 9 3.29 -4.09 11.61
N ARG A 10 3.50 -5.01 10.66
CA ARG A 10 4.57 -6.01 10.70
C ARG A 10 5.52 -5.81 9.52
N ILE A 11 6.82 -5.87 9.76
CA ILE A 11 7.83 -5.84 8.69
C ILE A 11 7.85 -7.21 8.00
N VAL A 12 7.65 -7.21 6.68
CA VAL A 12 7.70 -8.39 5.83
C VAL A 12 8.64 -8.13 4.66
N SER A 13 9.48 -9.11 4.32
CA SER A 13 10.40 -9.02 3.18
C SER A 13 9.86 -9.84 2.02
N THR A 14 9.60 -9.19 0.88
CA THR A 14 9.05 -9.82 -0.33
C THR A 14 10.03 -9.64 -1.49
N ARG A 15 10.30 -10.71 -2.22
CA ARG A 15 11.20 -10.67 -3.39
C ARG A 15 10.43 -10.29 -4.65
N PHE A 16 10.83 -9.17 -5.25
CA PHE A 16 10.33 -8.75 -6.56
C PHE A 16 11.44 -8.82 -7.63
N PRO A 17 11.11 -9.17 -8.88
CA PRO A 17 12.01 -8.95 -10.00
C PRO A 17 12.45 -7.49 -10.11
N VAL A 18 13.74 -7.26 -10.39
CA VAL A 18 14.35 -5.92 -10.44
C VAL A 18 13.60 -4.97 -11.38
N ARG A 19 13.13 -5.50 -12.53
CA ARG A 19 12.33 -4.73 -13.51
C ARG A 19 11.06 -4.16 -12.87
N ILE A 20 10.33 -4.99 -12.13
CA ILE A 20 9.07 -4.60 -11.48
C ILE A 20 9.35 -3.59 -10.36
N TRP A 21 10.40 -3.80 -9.57
CA TRP A 21 10.79 -2.88 -8.51
C TRP A 21 11.09 -1.46 -9.02
N LYS A 22 11.80 -1.36 -10.16
CA LYS A 22 12.07 -0.07 -10.82
C LYS A 22 10.78 0.63 -11.27
N LEU A 23 9.83 -0.11 -11.84
CA LEU A 23 8.54 0.44 -12.27
C LEU A 23 7.70 0.91 -11.08
N LEU A 24 7.60 0.10 -10.02
CA LEU A 24 6.91 0.48 -8.78
C LEU A 24 7.50 1.77 -8.20
N LYS A 25 8.83 1.89 -8.17
CA LYS A 25 9.51 3.09 -7.68
C LYS A 25 9.23 4.31 -8.56
N LYS A 26 9.11 4.15 -9.88
CA LYS A 26 8.74 5.23 -10.81
C LYS A 26 7.32 5.71 -10.56
N VAL A 27 6.35 4.79 -10.53
CA VAL A 27 4.93 5.11 -10.29
C VAL A 27 4.73 5.74 -8.91
N SER A 28 5.36 5.18 -7.88
CA SER A 28 5.34 5.73 -6.51
C SER A 28 5.77 7.19 -6.46
N LYS A 29 6.82 7.57 -7.22
CA LYS A 29 7.27 8.96 -7.31
C LYS A 29 6.27 9.86 -8.05
N GLN A 30 5.65 9.38 -9.12
CA GLN A 30 4.65 10.14 -9.89
C GLN A 30 3.41 10.44 -9.06
N GLU A 31 3.01 9.50 -8.21
CA GLU A 31 1.87 9.63 -7.29
C GLU A 31 2.22 10.39 -5.99
N TYR A 32 3.46 10.88 -5.83
CA TYR A 32 3.96 11.52 -4.61
C TYR A 32 3.77 10.66 -3.33
N ARG A 33 3.77 9.33 -3.47
CA ARG A 33 3.63 8.38 -2.35
C ARG A 33 4.97 7.72 -2.02
N SER A 34 5.13 7.30 -0.77
CA SER A 34 6.19 6.37 -0.43
C SER A 34 5.95 5.02 -1.10
N LEU A 35 7.02 4.28 -1.38
CA LEU A 35 6.91 2.97 -2.02
C LEU A 35 6.01 2.02 -1.21
N ASN A 36 6.13 2.08 0.13
CA ASN A 36 5.30 1.29 1.03
C ASN A 36 3.81 1.61 0.88
N ARG A 37 3.44 2.90 0.83
CA ARG A 37 2.04 3.30 0.60
C ARG A 37 1.54 2.90 -0.78
N GLN A 38 2.38 2.98 -1.80
CA GLN A 38 2.00 2.56 -3.15
C GLN A 38 1.72 1.05 -3.20
N ILE A 39 2.55 0.24 -2.54
CA ILE A 39 2.32 -1.22 -2.44
C ILE A 39 1.04 -1.50 -1.64
N LEU A 40 0.85 -0.83 -0.50
CA LEU A 40 -0.34 -1.00 0.33
C LEU A 40 -1.61 -0.70 -0.46
N LYS A 41 -1.65 0.43 -1.18
CA LYS A 41 -2.78 0.80 -2.03
C LYS A 41 -3.09 -0.28 -3.08
N LEU A 42 -2.06 -0.79 -3.77
CA LEU A 42 -2.26 -1.84 -4.77
C LEU A 42 -2.84 -3.13 -4.16
N VAL A 43 -2.43 -3.48 -2.94
CA VAL A 43 -2.96 -4.64 -2.21
C VAL A 43 -4.41 -4.37 -1.76
N GLU A 44 -4.70 -3.21 -1.19
CA GLU A 44 -6.06 -2.83 -0.78
C GLU A 44 -7.01 -2.78 -1.98
N ASP A 45 -6.60 -2.19 -3.10
CA ASP A 45 -7.38 -2.14 -4.35
C ASP A 45 -7.69 -3.55 -4.87
N PHE A 46 -6.71 -4.46 -4.82
CA PHE A 46 -6.91 -5.86 -5.17
C PHE A 46 -7.89 -6.56 -4.23
N LEU A 47 -7.73 -6.42 -2.91
CA LEU A 47 -8.60 -7.06 -1.92
C LEU A 47 -10.04 -6.53 -1.97
N VAL A 48 -10.23 -5.24 -2.26
CA VAL A 48 -11.56 -4.67 -2.48
C VAL A 48 -12.21 -5.26 -3.72
N LYS A 49 -11.44 -5.38 -4.81
CA LYS A 49 -11.95 -5.94 -6.07
C LYS A 49 -12.36 -7.41 -5.90
N GLU A 50 -11.61 -8.18 -5.11
CA GLU A 50 -11.94 -9.57 -4.78
C GLU A 50 -13.01 -9.71 -3.68
N GLY A 51 -13.51 -8.59 -3.12
CA GLY A 51 -14.56 -8.60 -2.09
C GLY A 51 -14.09 -8.99 -0.69
N HIS A 52 -12.77 -9.06 -0.46
CA HIS A 52 -12.17 -9.37 0.84
C HIS A 52 -11.97 -8.15 1.74
N LEU A 53 -12.07 -6.93 1.18
CA LEU A 53 -11.98 -5.67 1.92
C LEU A 53 -13.13 -4.75 1.51
N LYS A 54 -13.77 -4.07 2.46
CA LYS A 54 -14.77 -3.04 2.13
C LYS A 54 -14.07 -1.73 1.80
N GLN A 55 -14.70 -0.92 0.96
CA GLN A 55 -14.16 0.39 0.58
C GLN A 55 -13.91 1.31 1.79
N GLU A 56 -14.74 1.20 2.82
CA GLU A 56 -14.69 2.00 4.05
C GLU A 56 -13.55 1.58 4.98
N ASP A 57 -13.12 0.33 4.89
CA ASP A 57 -12.04 -0.24 5.71
C ASP A 57 -10.64 0.03 5.13
N ARG A 58 -10.55 0.75 4.01
CA ARG A 58 -9.27 1.18 3.45
C ARG A 58 -8.55 2.06 4.46
N SER A 59 -7.27 1.79 4.69
CA SER A 59 -6.46 2.64 5.56
C SER A 59 -6.38 4.03 4.92
N THR A 60 -7.21 4.95 5.43
CA THR A 60 -7.33 6.30 4.88
C THR A 60 -6.03 7.03 5.15
N THR A 61 -5.15 7.15 4.14
CA THR A 61 -4.07 8.16 4.14
C THR A 61 -3.64 8.59 2.75
#